data_AF-A0A525DBH8-F1
#
_entry.id   AF-A0A525DBH8-F1
#
_cell.length_a   1.000
_cell.length_b   1.000
_cell.length_c   1.000
_cell.angle_alpha   90.00
_cell.angle_beta   90.00
_cell.angle_gamma   90.00
#
_symmetry.space_group_name_H-M   'P 1'
#
loop_
_entity.id
_entity.type
_entity.pdbx_description
1 polymer ?
#
loop_
_entity_poly.entity_id
_entity_poly.type
_entity_poly.pdbx_seq_one_letter_code
_entity_poly.pdbx_strand_id
1 'polypeptide(L)'
;MRVAVIDNYDSFTFNLVHYILHTGVDTVVYRNDKVTIEQLNDERPDAFVISPGPGRPEDAGISIDVVKHFSGQIPILGVCLGHQVIAECFGGKVIHAKEIMHGKTSTITTDGERIFKGMNKPISVMRYHSLAVSDQDLPSCLKITARTEDGEIMGIRHENHPTQGVQFHPESFMTIVGKRLIRNFINGE
;
A
#
# COMPACT_ATOMS: atom_id res chain seq x y z
N MET A 1 12.22 10.52 -11.68
CA MET A 1 11.18 10.12 -10.73
C MET A 1 11.80 10.07 -9.35
N ARG A 2 11.21 10.77 -8.38
CA ARG A 2 11.59 10.76 -6.96
C ARG A 2 10.40 10.28 -6.13
N VAL A 3 10.60 9.23 -5.34
CA VAL A 3 9.56 8.61 -4.50
C VAL A 3 9.74 9.03 -3.04
N ALA A 4 8.70 9.64 -2.46
CA ALA A 4 8.64 9.90 -1.03
C ALA A 4 8.01 8.69 -0.30
N VAL A 5 8.77 8.07 0.59
CA VAL A 5 8.29 6.99 1.45
C VAL A 5 7.90 7.57 2.81
N ILE A 6 6.65 7.39 3.21
CA ILE A 6 6.18 7.72 4.55
C ILE A 6 6.35 6.48 5.43
N ASP A 7 7.33 6.53 6.32
CA ASP A 7 7.68 5.48 7.26
C ASP A 7 6.80 5.57 8.51
N ASN A 8 5.97 4.56 8.71
CA ASN A 8 5.16 4.35 9.92
C ASN A 8 5.90 3.51 10.96
N TYR A 9 7.22 3.67 11.07
CA TYR A 9 8.08 3.00 12.05
C TYR A 9 8.08 1.46 11.91
N ASP A 10 8.05 0.96 10.68
CA ASP A 10 8.08 -0.47 10.42
C ASP A 10 9.49 -1.00 10.17
N SER A 11 9.74 -2.24 10.63
CA SER A 11 11.04 -2.89 10.46
C SER A 11 11.34 -3.27 9.00
N PHE A 12 10.33 -3.31 8.13
CA PHE A 12 10.47 -3.70 6.71
C PHE A 12 10.48 -2.50 5.75
N THR A 13 10.31 -1.26 6.22
CA THR A 13 10.32 -0.05 5.37
C THR A 13 11.52 -0.02 4.42
N PHE A 14 12.72 -0.32 4.92
CA PHE A 14 13.93 -0.27 4.09
C PHE A 14 14.01 -1.39 3.02
N ASN A 15 13.28 -2.49 3.18
CA ASN A 15 13.16 -3.48 2.12
C ASN A 15 12.33 -2.94 0.93
N LEU A 16 11.26 -2.19 1.21
CA LEU A 16 10.51 -1.46 0.18
C LEU A 16 11.40 -0.41 -0.51
N VAL A 17 12.11 0.40 0.28
CA VAL A 17 13.06 1.41 -0.21
C VAL A 17 14.09 0.78 -1.13
N HIS A 18 14.67 -0.36 -0.75
CA HIS A 18 15.58 -1.09 -1.62
C HIS A 18 14.92 -1.49 -2.93
N TYR A 19 13.70 -2.04 -2.91
CA TYR A 19 13.01 -2.45 -4.15
C TYR A 19 12.74 -1.27 -5.07
N ILE A 20 12.40 -0.10 -4.52
CA ILE A 20 12.24 1.15 -5.27
C ILE A 20 13.57 1.57 -5.90
N LEU A 21 14.65 1.64 -5.12
CA LEU A 21 16.00 1.99 -5.62
C LEU A 21 16.47 1.06 -6.75
N HIS A 22 16.14 -0.23 -6.70
CA HIS A 22 16.48 -1.19 -7.75
C HIS A 22 15.77 -0.93 -9.10
N THR A 23 14.75 -0.07 -9.13
CA THR A 23 14.13 0.40 -10.38
C THR A 23 14.89 1.56 -11.03
N GLY A 24 15.90 2.12 -10.35
CA GLY A 24 16.70 3.25 -10.84
C GLY A 24 16.12 4.63 -10.51
N VAL A 25 15.10 4.69 -9.65
CA VAL A 25 14.49 5.95 -9.20
C VAL A 25 15.04 6.39 -7.85
N ASP A 26 15.10 7.70 -7.64
CA ASP A 26 15.50 8.27 -6.36
C ASP A 26 14.40 8.10 -5.32
N THR A 27 14.78 7.95 -4.06
CA THR A 27 13.82 7.85 -2.97
C THR A 27 14.28 8.60 -1.73
N VAL A 28 13.33 9.19 -1.01
CA VAL A 28 13.54 9.82 0.29
C VAL A 28 12.54 9.24 1.29
N VAL A 29 12.98 9.05 2.54
CA VAL A 29 12.15 8.48 3.59
C VAL A 29 11.86 9.56 4.64
N TYR A 30 10.58 9.74 4.96
CA TYR A 30 10.12 10.63 6.02
C TYR A 30 9.36 9.80 7.06
N ARG A 31 9.67 9.99 8.33
CA ARG A 31 8.84 9.42 9.40
C ARG A 31 7.50 10.16 9.45
N ASN A 32 6.43 9.44 9.73
CA ASN A 32 5.05 9.95 9.72
C ASN A 32 4.77 11.14 10.67
N ASP A 33 5.69 11.44 11.59
CA ASP A 33 5.62 12.51 12.58
C ASP A 33 6.76 13.55 12.45
N LYS A 34 7.60 13.45 11.40
CA LYS A 34 8.77 14.33 11.16
C LYS A 34 8.68 15.12 9.86
N VAL A 35 7.52 15.15 9.21
CA VAL A 35 7.28 15.90 7.97
C VAL A 35 5.88 16.48 7.97
N THR A 36 5.66 17.60 7.29
CA THR A 36 4.34 18.23 7.10
C THR A 36 3.89 18.19 5.63
N ILE A 37 2.60 18.43 5.37
CA ILE A 37 2.06 18.48 3.99
C ILE A 37 2.69 19.62 3.20
N GLU A 38 2.96 20.76 3.83
CA GLU A 38 3.63 21.91 3.23
C GLU A 38 5.03 21.54 2.76
N GLN A 39 5.82 20.87 3.61
CA GLN A 39 7.15 20.39 3.24
C GLN A 39 7.09 19.40 2.08
N LEU A 40 6.12 18.48 2.07
CA LEU A 40 5.94 17.55 0.96
C LEU A 40 5.55 18.25 -0.35
N ASN A 41 4.76 19.32 -0.30
CA ASN A 41 4.46 20.14 -1.47
C ASN A 41 5.71 20.83 -2.02
N ASP A 42 6.58 21.35 -1.14
CA ASP A 42 7.82 22.01 -1.54
C ASP A 42 8.84 21.02 -2.15
N GLU A 43 8.89 19.80 -1.63
CA GLU A 43 9.78 18.72 -2.11
C GLU A 43 9.36 18.13 -3.46
N ARG A 44 8.09 18.31 -3.87
CA ARG A 44 7.51 17.89 -5.15
C ARG A 44 7.85 16.44 -5.53
N PRO A 45 7.50 15.44 -4.71
CA PRO A 45 7.71 14.04 -5.08
C PRO A 45 6.85 13.64 -6.28
N ASP A 46 7.34 12.72 -7.09
CA ASP A 46 6.60 12.18 -8.24
C ASP A 46 5.64 11.05 -7.86
N ALA A 47 5.85 10.43 -6.69
CA ALA A 47 4.99 9.39 -6.14
C ALA A 47 5.19 9.24 -4.63
N PHE A 48 4.17 8.71 -3.95
CA PHE A 48 4.23 8.33 -2.54
C PHE A 48 4.14 6.83 -2.35
N VAL A 49 4.89 6.32 -1.38
CA VAL A 49 4.70 4.98 -0.81
C VAL A 49 4.46 5.13 0.69
N ILE A 50 3.32 4.67 1.18
CA ILE A 50 3.01 4.64 2.61
C ILE A 50 3.35 3.24 3.12
N SER A 51 4.32 3.16 4.01
CA SER A 51 4.87 1.89 4.49
C SER A 51 3.88 1.12 5.38
N PRO A 52 4.18 -0.16 5.66
CA PRO A 52 3.60 -0.86 6.81
C PRO A 52 3.91 -0.11 8.12
N GLY A 53 3.27 -0.53 9.20
CA GLY A 53 3.48 0.01 10.54
C GLY A 53 2.62 -0.72 11.57
N PRO A 54 2.92 -0.55 12.86
CA PRO A 54 2.05 -1.02 13.94
C PRO A 54 0.81 -0.13 14.08
N GLY A 55 -0.16 -0.60 14.86
CA GLY A 55 -1.33 0.21 15.23
C GLY A 55 -2.44 0.22 14.17
N ARG A 56 -3.23 1.29 14.18
CA ARG A 56 -4.38 1.49 13.30
C ARG A 56 -4.18 2.75 12.46
N PRO A 57 -4.89 2.91 11.33
CA PRO A 57 -4.71 4.07 10.45
C PRO A 57 -4.89 5.42 11.12
N GLU A 58 -5.80 5.52 12.09
CA GLU A 58 -6.06 6.75 12.86
C GLU A 58 -4.83 7.24 13.64
N ASP A 59 -3.88 6.34 13.94
CA ASP A 59 -2.63 6.64 14.66
C ASP A 59 -1.43 6.80 13.71
N ALA A 60 -1.62 6.69 12.39
CA ALA A 60 -0.54 6.65 11.39
C ALA A 60 0.05 8.04 11.03
N GLY A 61 0.06 8.98 11.99
CA GLY A 61 0.58 10.33 11.83
C GLY A 61 -0.01 11.03 10.61
N ILE A 62 0.85 11.63 9.78
CA ILE A 62 0.44 12.37 8.57
C ILE A 62 -0.08 11.49 7.42
N SER A 63 -0.04 10.15 7.54
CA SER A 63 -0.32 9.25 6.42
C SER A 63 -1.73 9.44 5.83
N ILE A 64 -2.75 9.66 6.67
CA ILE A 64 -4.11 9.96 6.18
C ILE A 64 -4.14 11.30 5.43
N ASP A 65 -3.47 12.32 5.96
CA ASP A 65 -3.42 13.65 5.33
C ASP A 65 -2.68 13.61 3.99
N VAL A 66 -1.66 12.76 3.85
CA VAL A 66 -0.99 12.50 2.58
C VAL A 66 -1.97 11.94 1.55
N VAL A 67 -2.80 10.95 1.91
CA VAL A 67 -3.80 10.41 0.98
C VAL A 67 -4.85 11.46 0.64
N LYS A 68 -5.40 12.17 1.64
CA LYS A 68 -6.42 13.20 1.45
C LYS A 68 -5.95 14.33 0.53
N HIS A 69 -4.71 14.78 0.71
CA HIS A 69 -4.16 15.93 -0.01
C HIS A 69 -3.67 15.56 -1.40
N PHE A 70 -2.94 14.44 -1.55
CA PHE A 70 -2.22 14.12 -2.79
C PHE A 70 -2.94 13.11 -3.71
N SER A 71 -3.93 12.37 -3.21
CA SER A 71 -4.67 11.44 -4.08
C SER A 71 -5.39 12.18 -5.20
N GLY A 72 -5.33 11.63 -6.42
CA GLY A 72 -5.86 12.25 -7.64
C GLY A 72 -4.87 13.20 -8.33
N GLN A 73 -3.79 13.59 -7.65
CA GLN A 73 -2.74 14.46 -8.18
C GLN A 73 -1.44 13.71 -8.40
N ILE A 74 -1.05 12.89 -7.41
CA ILE A 74 0.23 12.17 -7.37
C ILE A 74 -0.07 10.67 -7.11
N PRO A 75 0.59 9.74 -7.81
CA PRO A 75 0.45 8.31 -7.53
C PRO A 75 0.79 7.95 -6.07
N ILE A 76 -0.04 7.11 -5.46
CA ILE A 76 0.16 6.64 -4.08
C ILE A 76 0.03 5.12 -4.02
N LEU A 77 1.03 4.46 -3.42
CA LEU A 77 0.97 3.05 -3.05
C LEU A 77 0.95 2.88 -1.53
N GLY A 78 -0.09 2.27 -0.98
CA GLY A 78 -0.15 1.89 0.42
C GLY A 78 0.17 0.42 0.64
N VAL A 79 1.02 0.09 1.62
CA VAL A 79 1.36 -1.30 1.96
C VAL A 79 0.96 -1.60 3.41
N CYS A 80 0.20 -2.68 3.62
CA CYS A 80 -0.28 -3.12 4.92
C CYS A 80 -1.03 -1.99 5.67
N LEU A 81 -0.42 -1.32 6.67
CA LEU A 81 -1.00 -0.14 7.31
C LEU A 81 -1.29 0.97 6.29
N GLY A 82 -0.41 1.21 5.31
CA GLY A 82 -0.65 2.19 4.26
C GLY A 82 -1.87 1.85 3.38
N HIS A 83 -2.17 0.56 3.17
CA HIS A 83 -3.38 0.12 2.49
C HIS A 83 -4.64 0.43 3.32
N GLN A 84 -4.56 0.23 4.62
CA GLN A 84 -5.65 0.53 5.55
C GLN A 84 -5.90 2.04 5.67
N VAL A 85 -4.83 2.85 5.68
CA VAL A 85 -4.87 4.32 5.60
C VAL A 85 -5.62 4.80 4.35
N ILE A 86 -5.34 4.20 3.19
CA ILE A 86 -6.06 4.52 1.96
C ILE A 86 -7.55 4.20 2.10
N ALA A 87 -7.88 3.00 2.57
CA ALA A 87 -9.27 2.60 2.76
C ALA A 87 -10.02 3.57 3.69
N GLU A 88 -9.46 3.84 4.85
CA GLU A 88 -10.05 4.73 5.86
C GLU A 88 -10.22 6.17 5.36
N CYS A 89 -9.20 6.70 4.66
CA CYS A 89 -9.26 8.03 4.06
C CYS A 89 -10.49 8.22 3.15
N PHE A 90 -10.89 7.17 2.42
CA PHE A 90 -12.05 7.21 1.52
C PHE A 90 -13.35 6.75 2.18
N GLY A 91 -13.36 6.51 3.49
CA GLY A 91 -14.55 6.10 4.25
C GLY A 91 -14.74 4.59 4.41
N GLY A 92 -13.75 3.78 4.01
CA GLY A 92 -13.71 2.35 4.29
C GLY A 92 -13.48 2.07 5.78
N LYS A 93 -13.96 0.92 6.24
CA LYS A 93 -13.82 0.50 7.65
C LYS A 93 -12.66 -0.48 7.79
N VAL A 94 -11.83 -0.31 8.83
CA VAL A 94 -10.76 -1.24 9.20
C VAL A 94 -11.18 -2.02 10.44
N ILE A 95 -11.33 -3.33 10.26
CA ILE A 95 -11.84 -4.27 11.25
C ILE A 95 -10.76 -5.29 11.62
N HIS A 96 -11.01 -6.13 12.61
CA HIS A 96 -10.14 -7.28 12.85
C HIS A 96 -10.15 -8.22 11.64
N ALA A 97 -8.96 -8.70 11.27
CA ALA A 97 -8.81 -9.72 10.25
C ALA A 97 -9.51 -11.01 10.69
N LYS A 98 -9.94 -11.83 9.71
CA LYS A 98 -10.60 -13.11 10.01
C LYS A 98 -9.69 -14.05 10.79
N GLU A 99 -8.40 -14.00 10.47
CA GLU A 99 -7.33 -14.67 11.19
C GLU A 99 -6.15 -13.73 11.44
N ILE A 100 -5.48 -13.89 12.57
CA ILE A 100 -4.23 -13.18 12.84
C ILE A 100 -3.12 -13.83 12.03
N MET A 101 -2.50 -13.04 11.17
CA MET A 101 -1.44 -13.50 10.28
C MET A 101 -0.13 -12.85 10.69
N HIS A 102 0.80 -13.61 11.27
CA HIS A 102 2.13 -13.13 11.62
C HIS A 102 3.17 -14.05 11.00
N GLY A 103 3.73 -13.67 9.85
CA GLY A 103 4.73 -14.46 9.14
C GLY A 103 4.15 -15.68 8.40
N LYS A 104 2.89 -15.58 7.96
CA LYS A 104 2.20 -16.65 7.23
C LYS A 104 2.01 -16.26 5.76
N THR A 105 2.07 -17.26 4.89
CA THR A 105 1.74 -17.07 3.48
C THR A 105 0.27 -17.32 3.22
N SER A 106 -0.30 -16.60 2.25
CA SER A 106 -1.62 -16.90 1.70
C SER A 106 -1.57 -16.84 0.19
N THR A 107 -2.42 -17.63 -0.45
CA THR A 107 -2.68 -17.52 -1.88
C THR A 107 -3.74 -16.45 -2.11
N ILE A 108 -3.46 -15.53 -3.03
CA ILE A 108 -4.42 -14.49 -3.45
C ILE A 108 -4.66 -14.56 -4.95
N THR A 109 -5.85 -14.12 -5.35
CA THR A 109 -6.21 -13.84 -6.75
C THR A 109 -6.23 -12.33 -6.95
N THR A 110 -5.86 -11.88 -8.16
CA THR A 110 -5.77 -10.45 -8.50
C THR A 110 -6.50 -10.19 -9.82
N ASP A 111 -6.86 -8.93 -10.08
CA ASP A 111 -7.45 -8.51 -11.36
C ASP A 111 -6.44 -8.55 -12.52
N GLY A 112 -5.14 -8.67 -12.23
CA GLY A 112 -4.07 -8.67 -13.23
C GLY A 112 -3.86 -7.31 -13.90
N GLU A 113 -4.42 -6.23 -13.36
CA GLU A 113 -4.35 -4.87 -13.90
C GLU A 113 -3.39 -3.99 -13.08
N ARG A 114 -2.89 -2.90 -13.69
CA ARG A 114 -2.15 -1.85 -12.97
C ARG A 114 -0.94 -2.42 -12.21
N ILE A 115 -0.84 -2.24 -10.89
CA ILE A 115 0.25 -2.82 -10.09
C ILE A 115 0.31 -4.36 -10.17
N PHE A 116 -0.79 -5.03 -10.48
CA PHE A 116 -0.87 -6.48 -10.67
C PHE A 116 -0.62 -6.95 -12.10
N LYS A 117 -0.25 -6.05 -13.02
CA LYS A 117 0.03 -6.41 -14.42
C LYS A 117 1.04 -7.55 -14.52
N GLY A 118 0.63 -8.60 -15.25
CA GLY A 118 1.42 -9.82 -15.43
C GLY A 118 1.34 -10.81 -14.26
N MET A 119 0.39 -10.64 -13.33
CA MET A 119 0.11 -11.56 -12.21
C MET A 119 -1.24 -12.27 -12.39
N ASN A 120 -1.44 -12.88 -13.57
CA ASN A 120 -2.73 -13.44 -14.01
C ASN A 120 -3.05 -14.82 -13.41
N LYS A 121 -2.22 -15.31 -12.48
CA LYS A 121 -2.41 -16.59 -11.78
C LYS A 121 -2.42 -16.30 -10.29
N PRO A 122 -3.01 -17.18 -9.47
CA PRO A 122 -2.91 -17.05 -8.02
C PRO A 122 -1.45 -16.94 -7.59
N ILE A 123 -1.17 -15.98 -6.70
CA ILE A 123 0.17 -15.68 -6.20
C ILE A 123 0.23 -15.94 -4.69
N SER A 124 1.37 -16.45 -4.22
CA SER A 124 1.64 -16.57 -2.80
C SER A 124 2.23 -15.25 -2.28
N VAL A 125 1.67 -14.73 -1.20
CA VAL A 125 2.06 -13.47 -0.57
C VAL A 125 2.26 -13.63 0.94
N MET A 126 3.19 -12.86 1.49
CA MET A 126 3.45 -12.82 2.93
C MET A 126 2.55 -11.82 3.67
N ARG A 127 2.02 -12.23 4.82
CA ARG A 127 1.09 -11.44 5.65
C ARG A 127 1.58 -11.31 7.10
N TYR A 128 1.47 -10.10 7.65
CA TYR A 128 1.85 -9.75 9.02
C TYR A 128 0.76 -8.97 9.79
N HIS A 129 -0.48 -8.97 9.31
CA HIS A 129 -1.55 -8.11 9.83
C HIS A 129 -2.55 -8.86 10.74
N SER A 130 -3.11 -8.09 11.68
CA SER A 130 -4.23 -8.48 12.56
C SER A 130 -5.52 -7.71 12.26
N LEU A 131 -5.44 -6.74 11.34
CA LEU A 131 -6.54 -5.90 10.87
C LEU A 131 -6.70 -6.07 9.37
N ALA A 132 -7.90 -5.85 8.85
CA ALA A 132 -8.21 -5.92 7.42
C ALA A 132 -9.25 -4.86 7.06
N VAL A 133 -9.27 -4.48 5.78
CA VAL A 133 -10.33 -3.64 5.22
C VAL A 133 -11.61 -4.45 5.12
N SER A 134 -12.71 -3.91 5.64
CA SER A 134 -14.03 -4.49 5.57
C SER A 134 -14.58 -4.45 4.15
N ASP A 135 -15.15 -5.57 3.71
CA ASP A 135 -15.93 -5.66 2.47
C ASP A 135 -17.33 -5.03 2.64
N GLN A 136 -17.85 -5.01 3.87
CA GLN A 136 -19.12 -4.37 4.17
C GLN A 136 -18.96 -2.85 4.10
N ASP A 137 -19.88 -2.21 3.35
CA ASP A 137 -19.93 -0.78 3.10
C ASP A 137 -18.64 -0.20 2.50
N LEU A 138 -17.89 -0.98 1.71
CA LEU A 138 -16.71 -0.44 1.04
C LEU A 138 -17.16 0.70 0.09
N PRO A 139 -16.58 1.90 0.20
CA PRO A 139 -16.94 3.03 -0.63
C PRO A 139 -16.83 2.70 -2.13
N SER A 140 -17.83 3.12 -2.91
CA SER A 140 -17.88 2.85 -4.36
C SER A 140 -16.73 3.47 -5.17
N CYS A 141 -15.98 4.42 -4.58
CA CYS A 141 -14.77 4.95 -5.18
C CYS A 141 -13.56 4.01 -5.08
N LEU A 142 -13.66 2.93 -4.30
CA LEU A 142 -12.62 1.91 -4.14
C LEU A 142 -13.03 0.60 -4.81
N LYS A 143 -12.25 0.20 -5.82
CA LYS A 143 -12.32 -1.11 -6.45
C LYS A 143 -11.46 -2.10 -5.68
N ILE A 144 -11.98 -3.30 -5.46
CA ILE A 144 -11.20 -4.42 -4.92
C ILE A 144 -10.43 -5.08 -6.06
N THR A 145 -9.12 -5.17 -5.92
CA THR A 145 -8.20 -5.63 -6.96
C THR A 145 -7.51 -6.95 -6.62
N ALA A 146 -7.53 -7.37 -5.35
CA ALA A 146 -7.06 -8.70 -4.96
C ALA A 146 -7.80 -9.23 -3.73
N ARG A 147 -7.95 -10.55 -3.64
CA ARG A 147 -8.56 -11.26 -2.51
C ARG A 147 -7.90 -12.61 -2.22
N THR A 148 -7.94 -13.04 -0.96
CA THR A 148 -7.71 -14.44 -0.57
C THR A 148 -8.92 -15.32 -0.93
N GLU A 149 -8.75 -16.65 -0.84
CA GLU A 149 -9.83 -17.63 -1.06
C GLU A 149 -11.00 -17.48 -0.07
N ASP A 150 -10.72 -17.12 1.18
CA ASP A 150 -11.74 -16.83 2.19
C ASP A 150 -12.36 -15.42 2.02
N GLY A 151 -12.00 -14.69 0.97
CA GLY A 151 -12.64 -13.44 0.56
C GLY A 151 -12.10 -12.18 1.24
N GLU A 152 -11.03 -12.27 2.04
CA GLU A 152 -10.41 -11.08 2.63
C GLU A 152 -9.77 -10.18 1.57
N ILE A 153 -9.95 -8.87 1.72
CA ILE A 153 -9.45 -7.87 0.76
C ILE A 153 -7.93 -7.79 0.90
N MET A 154 -7.24 -8.01 -0.22
CA MET A 154 -5.78 -8.01 -0.32
C MET A 154 -5.24 -6.88 -1.19
N GLY A 155 -6.10 -6.26 -1.99
CA GLY A 155 -5.75 -5.15 -2.86
C GLY A 155 -6.96 -4.26 -3.09
N ILE A 156 -6.73 -2.95 -3.09
CA ILE A 156 -7.71 -1.92 -3.49
C ILE A 156 -7.07 -0.92 -4.44
N ARG A 157 -7.90 -0.27 -5.25
CA ARG A 157 -7.53 0.84 -6.11
C ARG A 157 -8.66 1.86 -6.16
N HIS A 158 -8.33 3.14 -6.12
CA HIS A 158 -9.33 4.18 -6.37
C HIS A 158 -9.75 4.16 -7.85
N GLU A 159 -11.05 4.28 -8.13
CA GLU A 159 -11.60 4.18 -9.49
C GLU A 159 -11.03 5.25 -10.44
N ASN A 160 -10.84 6.47 -9.94
CA ASN A 160 -10.43 7.63 -10.74
C ASN A 160 -9.04 8.21 -10.39
N HIS A 161 -8.37 7.70 -9.35
CA HIS A 161 -7.10 8.28 -8.87
C HIS A 161 -5.98 7.25 -9.02
N PRO A 162 -4.71 7.66 -9.21
CA PRO A 162 -3.56 6.75 -9.24
C PRO A 162 -3.17 6.24 -7.83
N THR A 163 -4.16 5.94 -7.00
CA THR A 163 -3.99 5.49 -5.61
C THR A 163 -4.38 4.04 -5.49
N GLN A 164 -3.44 3.22 -5.03
CA GLN A 164 -3.56 1.78 -4.93
C GLN A 164 -3.01 1.32 -3.58
N GLY A 165 -3.53 0.22 -3.03
CA GLY A 165 -3.06 -0.31 -1.76
C GLY A 165 -3.09 -1.83 -1.75
N VAL A 166 -2.11 -2.44 -1.09
CA VAL A 166 -2.03 -3.90 -0.87
C VAL A 166 -1.91 -4.24 0.61
N GLN A 167 -2.66 -5.23 1.08
CA GLN A 167 -2.69 -5.62 2.50
C GLN A 167 -1.49 -6.52 2.89
N PHE A 168 -0.86 -7.15 1.91
CA PHE A 168 0.31 -8.02 2.08
C PHE A 168 1.63 -7.26 1.90
N HIS A 169 2.75 -7.93 2.16
CA HIS A 169 4.09 -7.34 2.14
C HIS A 169 4.84 -7.72 0.85
N PRO A 170 4.83 -6.88 -0.21
CA PRO A 170 5.59 -7.14 -1.43
C PRO A 170 7.10 -7.14 -1.20
N GLU A 171 7.60 -6.48 -0.17
CA GLU A 171 9.02 -6.43 0.18
C GLU A 171 9.53 -7.70 0.88
N SER A 172 8.63 -8.57 1.33
CA SER A 172 9.01 -9.84 1.93
C SER A 172 9.60 -10.80 0.90
N PHE A 173 10.67 -11.51 1.27
CA PHE A 173 11.30 -12.53 0.42
C PHE A 173 10.33 -13.65 0.01
N MET A 174 9.27 -13.89 0.79
CA MET A 174 8.25 -14.90 0.50
C MET A 174 7.20 -14.41 -0.52
N THR A 175 7.19 -13.12 -0.85
CA THR A 175 6.32 -12.55 -1.90
C THR A 175 7.12 -12.41 -3.19
N ILE A 176 7.24 -13.50 -3.95
CA ILE A 176 8.10 -13.59 -5.15
C ILE A 176 7.81 -12.48 -6.19
N VAL A 177 6.53 -12.12 -6.34
CA VAL A 177 6.09 -11.10 -7.32
C VAL A 177 6.27 -9.66 -6.83
N GLY A 178 6.75 -9.45 -5.61
CA GLY A 178 6.83 -8.13 -4.99
C GLY A 178 7.68 -7.12 -5.75
N LYS A 179 8.86 -7.54 -6.25
CA LYS A 179 9.69 -6.68 -7.11
C LYS A 179 8.98 -6.25 -8.41
N ARG A 180 8.14 -7.13 -8.98
CA ARG A 180 7.33 -6.79 -10.16
C ARG A 180 6.25 -5.78 -9.79
N LEU A 181 5.58 -5.96 -8.65
CA LEU A 181 4.56 -5.04 -8.15
C LEU A 181 5.11 -3.62 -8.01
N ILE A 182 6.26 -3.48 -7.32
CA ILE A 182 6.91 -2.17 -7.15
C ILE A 182 7.30 -1.58 -8.52
N ARG A 183 7.86 -2.39 -9.43
CA ARG A 183 8.19 -1.92 -10.78
C ARG A 183 6.96 -1.42 -11.55
N ASN A 184 5.84 -2.14 -11.48
CA ASN A 184 4.61 -1.74 -12.14
C ASN A 184 4.12 -0.39 -11.61
N PHE A 185 4.13 -0.19 -10.28
CA PHE A 185 3.80 1.09 -9.67
C PHE A 185 4.70 2.23 -10.17
N ILE A 186 6.03 2.03 -10.17
CA ILE A 186 6.99 3.03 -10.65
C ILE A 186 6.81 3.37 -12.13
N ASN A 187 6.44 2.38 -12.95
CA ASN A 187 6.18 2.59 -14.37
C ASN A 187 4.82 3.26 -14.67
N GLY A 188 4.05 3.60 -13.64
CA GLY A 188 2.74 4.24 -13.78
C GLY A 188 1.66 3.28 -14.28
N GLU A 189 1.81 1.97 -14.01
CA GLU A 189 0.77 1.00 -14.31
C GLU A 189 -0.48 1.25 -13.48
#